data_AF-A0A9W6NYJ0-F1
#
_entry.id   AF-A0A9W6NYJ0-F1
#
_cell.length_a   1.000
_cell.length_b   1.000
_cell.length_c   1.000
_cell.angle_alpha   90.00
_cell.angle_beta   90.00
_cell.angle_gamma   90.00
#
_symmetry.space_group_name_H-M   'P 1'
#
loop_
_entity.id
_entity.type
_entity.pdbx_description
1 polymer ?
#
loop_
_entity_poly.entity_id
_entity_poly.type
_entity_poly.pdbx_seq_one_letter_code
_entity_poly.pdbx_strand_id
1 'polypeptide(L)'
;MRERMPRRRRGFDDDEYVPHPVHLHEDPDLPPAGDRWSTWTGAQHGPEPRPAWVETAHAAVDTELGVLKTGKEADVHLVERGIPGSSGVLMAAKRYRTAEHRMFHRDAGYQEGRRVRRSREMRAMTNRTAFGRELLSGQWAAAEFAALSTLWSAGLPVPYPVQLDGTELLLEFVGDGESAAPRLAQLRPSDAELADLWAQLGEALRGLARHGWAHGDLSAYNLLVHRGRLVLIDLPQVVDLVGNPHGAEFLVRDVRRVAEWFTARGLPEPAGEELFHELVAEAGLA
;
A
#
# COMPACT_ATOMS: atom_id res chain seq x y z
N MET A 1 58.85 -71.13 -9.92
CA MET A 1 57.56 -71.54 -9.35
C MET A 1 57.61 -71.32 -7.85
N ARG A 2 57.11 -70.18 -7.36
CA ARG A 2 56.92 -69.87 -5.93
C ARG A 2 55.63 -69.07 -5.80
N GLU A 3 54.73 -69.57 -4.96
CA GLU A 3 53.34 -69.17 -4.78
C GLU A 3 53.15 -67.74 -4.25
N ARG A 4 52.04 -67.13 -4.68
CA ARG A 4 51.47 -65.91 -4.10
C ARG A 4 50.69 -66.28 -2.83
N MET A 5 50.89 -65.52 -1.75
CA MET A 5 49.95 -65.41 -0.63
C MET A 5 49.49 -63.94 -0.51
N PRO A 6 48.19 -63.66 -0.32
CA PRO A 6 47.64 -62.31 -0.35
C PRO A 6 47.80 -61.58 0.99
N ARG A 7 48.08 -60.27 0.93
CA ARG A 7 48.07 -59.38 2.09
C ARG A 7 46.63 -59.16 2.57
N ARG A 8 46.33 -59.59 3.80
CA ARG A 8 45.11 -59.21 4.56
C ARG A 8 45.06 -57.68 4.72
N ARG A 9 44.02 -57.03 4.17
CA ARG A 9 43.58 -55.70 4.63
C ARG A 9 42.74 -55.92 5.89
N ARG A 10 43.11 -55.24 6.98
CA ARG A 10 42.26 -55.11 8.18
C ARG A 10 41.02 -54.32 7.78
N GLY A 11 39.84 -54.87 8.09
CA GLY A 11 38.60 -54.11 8.08
C GLY A 11 38.70 -52.99 9.10
N PHE A 12 38.32 -51.79 8.68
CA PHE A 12 37.82 -50.75 9.56
C PHE A 12 36.32 -50.80 9.40
N ASP A 13 35.63 -50.92 10.53
CA ASP A 13 34.19 -51.14 10.65
C ASP A 13 33.38 -50.11 9.85
N ASP A 14 32.34 -50.60 9.19
CA ASP A 14 31.26 -49.80 8.65
C ASP A 14 30.53 -49.13 9.82
N ASP A 15 30.92 -47.89 10.15
CA ASP A 15 30.09 -47.00 10.94
C ASP A 15 28.82 -46.70 10.13
N GLU A 16 27.77 -47.45 10.44
CA GLU A 16 26.42 -47.25 9.94
C GLU A 16 26.01 -45.81 10.23
N TYR A 17 25.98 -44.97 9.19
CA TYR A 17 25.45 -43.61 9.29
C TYR A 17 23.95 -43.71 9.60
N VAL A 18 23.60 -43.64 10.88
CA VAL A 18 22.22 -43.45 11.32
C VAL A 18 21.95 -41.95 11.22
N PRO A 19 21.11 -41.47 10.28
CA PRO A 19 20.77 -40.06 10.26
C PRO A 19 19.98 -39.75 11.53
N HIS A 20 20.58 -38.97 12.43
CA HIS A 20 19.84 -38.36 13.52
C HIS A 20 18.68 -37.56 12.90
N PRO A 21 17.43 -37.75 13.34
CA PRO A 21 16.34 -36.90 12.88
C PRO A 21 16.73 -35.47 13.22
N VAL A 22 16.79 -34.62 12.19
CA VAL A 22 16.97 -33.19 12.36
C VAL A 22 15.70 -32.73 13.08
N HIS A 23 15.76 -32.60 14.41
CA HIS A 23 14.75 -31.86 15.12
C HIS A 23 14.90 -30.41 14.64
N LEU A 24 14.06 -30.02 13.67
CA LEU A 24 13.76 -28.62 13.44
C LEU A 24 13.33 -28.09 14.80
N HIS A 25 14.19 -27.29 15.43
CA HIS A 25 13.81 -26.60 16.64
C HIS A 25 12.65 -25.69 16.25
N GLU A 26 11.43 -26.06 16.64
CA GLU A 26 10.28 -25.16 16.66
C GLU A 26 10.71 -23.98 17.54
N ASP A 27 10.96 -22.84 16.93
CA ASP A 27 11.21 -21.60 17.66
C ASP A 27 9.95 -21.32 18.49
N PRO A 28 10.02 -21.37 19.83
CA PRO A 28 8.83 -21.23 20.68
C PRO A 28 8.16 -19.85 20.54
N ASP A 29 8.85 -18.87 19.97
CA ASP A 29 8.34 -17.53 19.73
C ASP A 29 7.57 -17.42 18.39
N LEU A 30 7.67 -18.42 17.51
CA LEU A 30 6.91 -18.48 16.26
C LEU A 30 5.54 -19.15 16.46
N PRO A 31 4.52 -18.74 15.68
CA PRO A 31 3.23 -19.38 15.76
C PRO A 31 3.26 -20.81 15.21
N PRO A 32 2.30 -21.66 15.61
CA PRO A 32 2.20 -23.03 15.10
C PRO A 32 1.81 -23.13 13.62
N ALA A 33 1.36 -22.02 13.02
CA ALA A 33 1.04 -21.87 11.60
C ALA A 33 1.19 -20.40 11.17
N GLY A 34 1.41 -20.16 9.87
CA GLY A 34 1.68 -18.82 9.33
C GLY A 34 3.15 -18.40 9.51
N ASP A 35 3.48 -17.19 9.07
CA ASP A 35 4.87 -16.70 9.07
C ASP A 35 5.22 -15.93 10.34
N ARG A 36 4.24 -15.27 10.96
CA ARG A 36 4.43 -14.50 12.20
C ARG A 36 3.12 -14.31 12.98
N TRP A 37 3.23 -14.04 14.27
CA TRP A 37 2.10 -13.50 15.03
C TRP A 37 1.64 -12.16 14.45
N SER A 38 0.33 -11.92 14.50
CA SER A 38 -0.25 -10.64 14.11
C SER A 38 0.37 -9.49 14.90
N THR A 39 0.79 -8.44 14.20
CA THR A 39 1.33 -7.22 14.83
C THR A 39 0.24 -6.31 15.42
N TRP A 40 -1.03 -6.73 15.37
CA TRP A 40 -2.19 -5.94 15.77
C TRP A 40 -2.02 -5.27 17.14
N THR A 41 -1.58 -5.99 18.17
CA THR A 41 -1.51 -5.46 19.56
C THR A 41 -0.59 -4.25 19.72
N GLY A 42 0.50 -4.16 18.93
CA GLY A 42 1.49 -3.09 19.02
C GLY A 42 1.32 -1.97 17.98
N ALA A 43 0.41 -2.15 17.01
CA ALA A 43 0.25 -1.25 15.89
C ALA A 43 -0.72 -0.11 16.17
N GLN A 44 -0.61 0.97 15.38
CA GLN A 44 -1.67 1.97 15.29
C GLN A 44 -2.83 1.41 14.44
N HIS A 45 -4.07 1.54 14.90
CA HIS A 45 -5.25 0.95 14.23
C HIS A 45 -6.04 1.97 13.42
N GLY A 46 -6.68 1.47 12.36
CA GLY A 46 -7.62 2.23 11.54
C GLY A 46 -8.80 2.83 12.31
N PRO A 47 -9.57 3.71 11.66
CA PRO A 47 -10.67 4.43 12.28
C PRO A 47 -11.83 3.51 12.71
N GLU A 48 -12.59 3.94 13.71
CA GLU A 48 -13.83 3.27 14.12
C GLU A 48 -15.06 3.86 13.40
N PRO A 49 -16.14 3.07 13.18
CA PRO A 49 -16.27 1.66 13.49
C PRO A 49 -15.45 0.78 12.54
N ARG A 50 -14.74 -0.21 13.10
CA ARG A 50 -13.93 -1.13 12.29
C ARG A 50 -14.85 -2.02 11.45
N PRO A 51 -14.50 -2.29 10.18
CA PRO A 51 -15.20 -3.29 9.40
C PRO A 51 -15.19 -4.66 10.09
N ALA A 52 -16.30 -5.39 10.03
CA ALA A 52 -16.46 -6.68 10.73
C ALA A 52 -15.49 -7.78 10.24
N TRP A 53 -14.89 -7.61 9.06
CA TRP A 53 -13.92 -8.54 8.51
C TRP A 53 -12.51 -8.39 9.12
N VAL A 54 -12.24 -7.31 9.87
CA VAL A 54 -10.93 -7.08 10.47
C VAL A 54 -10.70 -8.06 11.62
N GLU A 55 -9.75 -8.97 11.45
CA GLU A 55 -9.30 -9.88 12.50
C GLU A 55 -8.37 -9.17 13.50
N THR A 56 -8.74 -9.23 14.78
CA THR A 56 -8.12 -8.48 15.89
C THR A 56 -7.69 -9.38 17.05
N ALA A 57 -7.94 -10.70 16.96
CA ALA A 57 -7.59 -11.66 17.98
C ALA A 57 -6.07 -11.68 18.22
N HIS A 58 -5.67 -11.73 19.50
CA HIS A 58 -4.26 -11.83 19.89
C HIS A 58 -3.58 -13.12 19.40
N ALA A 59 -4.38 -14.16 19.13
CA ALA A 59 -3.90 -15.44 18.59
C ALA A 59 -3.89 -15.48 17.05
N ALA A 60 -4.19 -14.36 16.38
CA ALA A 60 -4.14 -14.31 14.92
C ALA A 60 -2.70 -14.34 14.42
N VAL A 61 -2.51 -14.96 13.26
CA VAL A 61 -1.22 -15.10 12.57
C VAL A 61 -1.33 -14.42 11.20
N ASP A 62 -0.22 -13.82 10.75
CA ASP A 62 -0.08 -13.28 9.40
C ASP A 62 0.68 -14.31 8.54
N THR A 63 0.18 -14.58 7.33
CA THR A 63 0.80 -15.45 6.32
C THR A 63 1.01 -14.66 5.03
N GLU A 64 2.24 -14.63 4.51
CA GLU A 64 2.62 -14.00 3.26
C GLU A 64 2.21 -14.89 2.08
N LEU A 65 1.31 -14.39 1.24
CA LEU A 65 0.86 -15.11 0.05
C LEU A 65 1.59 -14.67 -1.24
N GLY A 66 2.41 -13.62 -1.15
CA GLY A 66 3.30 -13.19 -2.23
C GLY A 66 3.23 -11.71 -2.55
N VAL A 67 3.91 -11.30 -3.61
CA VAL A 67 4.02 -9.89 -4.03
C VAL A 67 2.92 -9.55 -5.02
N LEU A 68 2.10 -8.55 -4.69
CA LEU A 68 1.09 -7.97 -5.60
C LEU A 68 1.72 -6.96 -6.57
N LYS A 69 2.61 -6.12 -6.06
CA LYS A 69 3.27 -5.05 -6.85
C LYS A 69 4.62 -4.72 -6.26
N THR A 70 5.65 -4.74 -7.09
CA THR A 70 6.94 -4.10 -6.76
C THR A 70 6.93 -2.66 -7.24
N GLY A 71 7.35 -1.73 -6.39
CA GLY A 71 7.42 -0.31 -6.71
C GLY A 71 8.79 0.28 -6.39
N LYS A 72 9.07 1.47 -6.95
CA LYS A 72 10.29 2.23 -6.62
C LYS A 72 10.31 2.70 -5.18
N GLU A 73 9.13 3.01 -4.62
CA GLU A 73 8.98 3.62 -3.29
C GLU A 73 8.48 2.63 -2.24
N ALA A 74 7.67 1.66 -2.65
CA ALA A 74 7.10 0.65 -1.78
C ALA A 74 6.81 -0.62 -2.58
N ASP A 75 6.83 -1.76 -1.88
CA ASP A 75 6.28 -3.02 -2.36
C ASP A 75 4.93 -3.27 -1.69
N VAL A 76 4.04 -3.94 -2.41
CA VAL A 76 2.73 -4.36 -1.90
C VAL A 76 2.67 -5.87 -1.94
N HIS A 77 2.41 -6.48 -0.79
CA HIS A 77 2.30 -7.92 -0.60
C HIS A 77 0.85 -8.30 -0.27
N LEU A 78 0.45 -9.50 -0.67
CA LEU A 78 -0.80 -10.12 -0.22
C LEU A 78 -0.50 -10.86 1.08
N VAL A 79 -1.28 -10.57 2.12
CA VAL A 79 -1.17 -11.20 3.43
C VAL A 79 -2.53 -11.74 3.83
N GLU A 80 -2.56 -12.97 4.33
CA GLU A 80 -3.73 -13.51 5.02
C GLU A 80 -3.54 -13.38 6.53
N ARG A 81 -4.55 -12.87 7.24
CA ARG A 81 -4.61 -12.91 8.71
C ARG A 81 -5.74 -13.78 9.18
N GLY A 82 -5.46 -14.72 10.08
CA GLY A 82 -6.50 -15.55 10.68
C GLY A 82 -6.04 -16.22 11.96
N ILE A 83 -6.99 -16.77 12.71
CA ILE A 83 -6.67 -17.68 13.82
C ILE A 83 -6.29 -19.04 13.20
N PRO A 84 -5.18 -19.68 13.63
CA PRO A 84 -4.80 -21.00 13.15
C PRO A 84 -5.98 -22.00 13.15
N GLY A 85 -6.21 -22.66 12.01
CA GLY A 85 -7.33 -23.61 11.83
C GLY A 85 -8.68 -22.96 11.46
N SER A 86 -8.72 -21.65 11.23
CA SER A 86 -9.91 -20.90 10.78
C SER A 86 -9.66 -20.26 9.41
N SER A 87 -10.72 -19.81 8.73
CA SER A 87 -10.56 -18.99 7.51
C SER A 87 -9.98 -17.63 7.86
N GLY A 88 -8.97 -17.19 7.13
CA GLY A 88 -8.38 -15.86 7.31
C GLY A 88 -9.05 -14.79 6.45
N VAL A 89 -8.53 -13.57 6.59
CA VAL A 89 -8.89 -12.40 5.79
C VAL A 89 -7.68 -11.92 5.00
N LEU A 90 -7.90 -11.62 3.72
CA LEU A 90 -6.87 -11.10 2.84
C LEU A 90 -6.71 -9.58 3.03
N MET A 91 -5.46 -9.15 3.07
CA MET A 91 -5.05 -7.76 3.25
C MET A 91 -3.88 -7.44 2.31
N ALA A 92 -3.71 -6.16 2.00
CA ALA A 92 -2.56 -5.66 1.26
C ALA A 92 -1.56 -5.01 2.23
N ALA A 93 -0.35 -5.59 2.33
CA ALA A 93 0.75 -5.03 3.13
C ALA A 93 1.63 -4.15 2.23
N LYS A 94 1.54 -2.83 2.40
CA LYS A 94 2.40 -1.85 1.73
C LYS A 94 3.62 -1.56 2.60
N ARG A 95 4.80 -1.93 2.09
CA ARG A 95 6.10 -1.81 2.76
C ARG A 95 6.95 -0.75 2.06
N TYR A 96 7.21 0.35 2.76
CA TYR A 96 8.02 1.45 2.21
C TYR A 96 9.51 1.10 2.15
N ARG A 97 10.12 1.27 0.97
CA ARG A 97 11.57 1.10 0.79
C ARG A 97 12.33 2.25 1.45
N THR A 98 13.54 1.99 1.92
CA THR A 98 14.43 3.00 2.50
C THR A 98 14.80 4.12 1.52
N ALA A 99 15.13 5.30 2.05
CA ALA A 99 15.32 6.54 1.28
C ALA A 99 16.35 6.48 0.12
N GLU A 100 17.30 5.54 0.15
CA GLU A 100 18.28 5.34 -0.93
C GLU A 100 17.64 4.91 -2.25
N HIS A 101 16.53 4.18 -2.18
CA HIS A 101 15.77 3.74 -3.36
C HIS A 101 14.78 4.80 -3.89
N ARG A 102 14.55 5.90 -3.14
CA ARG A 102 13.55 6.93 -3.47
C ARG A 102 14.10 8.16 -4.21
N MET A 103 15.43 8.33 -4.30
CA MET A 103 16.08 9.56 -4.83
C MET A 103 15.93 9.80 -6.35
N PHE A 104 15.05 9.08 -7.04
CA PHE A 104 14.87 9.20 -8.49
C PHE A 104 13.40 9.45 -8.86
N HIS A 105 12.85 10.58 -8.41
CA HIS A 105 12.11 11.58 -9.21
C HIS A 105 11.06 12.37 -8.38
N ARG A 106 11.04 13.69 -8.58
CA ARG A 106 9.97 14.68 -8.27
C ARG A 106 9.78 15.14 -6.81
N ASP A 107 10.86 15.38 -6.05
CA ASP A 107 10.76 15.82 -4.65
C ASP A 107 10.51 17.33 -4.39
N ALA A 108 10.78 18.24 -5.32
CA ALA A 108 10.87 19.68 -4.98
C ALA A 108 9.52 20.31 -4.56
N GLY A 109 8.46 20.19 -5.36
CA GLY A 109 7.17 20.85 -5.09
C GLY A 109 6.32 20.17 -4.00
N TYR A 110 6.49 18.86 -3.78
CA TYR A 110 5.72 18.12 -2.77
C TYR A 110 6.22 18.37 -1.34
N GLN A 111 7.49 18.71 -1.18
CA GLN A 111 8.10 19.00 0.12
C GLN A 111 7.91 20.47 0.54
N GLU A 112 7.72 21.40 -0.39
CA GLU A 112 7.66 22.84 -0.10
C GLU A 112 6.42 23.23 0.74
N GLY A 113 5.24 22.69 0.45
CA GLY A 113 4.05 22.87 1.32
C GLY A 113 4.19 22.19 2.69
N ARG A 114 4.88 21.02 2.75
CA ARG A 114 5.14 20.30 4.01
C ARG A 114 6.24 20.93 4.88
N ARG A 115 7.14 21.72 4.29
CA ARG A 115 8.29 22.37 4.96
C ARG A 115 7.89 23.45 5.96
N VAL A 116 6.80 24.19 5.71
CA VAL A 116 6.42 25.34 6.55
C VAL A 116 6.00 24.90 7.97
N ARG A 117 5.28 23.79 8.11
CA ARG A 117 4.85 23.26 9.42
C ARG A 117 5.95 22.58 10.25
N ARG A 118 7.02 22.06 9.63
CA ARG A 118 8.02 21.17 10.27
C ARG A 118 9.46 21.70 10.29
N SER A 119 9.65 22.99 10.08
CA SER A 119 10.98 23.64 10.04
C SER A 119 11.80 23.53 11.35
N ARG A 120 11.19 23.11 12.47
CA ARG A 120 11.88 22.87 13.75
C ARG A 120 12.43 21.44 13.89
N GLU A 121 11.73 20.43 13.36
CA GLU A 121 12.11 19.01 13.46
C GLU A 121 13.16 18.61 12.41
N MET A 122 13.07 19.21 11.21
CA MET A 122 14.02 18.95 10.11
C MET A 122 15.46 19.34 10.41
N ARG A 123 15.72 20.28 11.34
CA ARG A 123 17.08 20.68 11.72
C ARG A 123 17.82 19.61 12.51
N ALA A 124 17.12 18.65 13.10
CA ALA A 124 17.71 17.49 13.79
C ALA A 124 18.05 16.32 12.83
N MET A 125 17.53 16.34 11.60
CA MET A 125 17.57 15.22 10.64
C MET A 125 18.70 15.30 9.60
N THR A 126 19.60 16.29 9.71
CA THR A 126 20.62 16.60 8.69
C THR A 126 21.73 15.54 8.58
N ASN A 127 21.85 14.61 9.54
CA ASN A 127 22.82 13.52 9.48
C ASN A 127 22.15 12.23 8.98
N ARG A 128 22.39 11.90 7.71
CA ARG A 128 21.88 10.76 6.93
C ARG A 128 22.29 9.37 7.47
N THR A 129 22.03 9.08 8.74
CA THR A 129 22.28 7.77 9.35
C THR A 129 21.19 6.77 8.95
N ALA A 130 21.44 5.47 9.15
CA ALA A 130 20.43 4.43 8.92
C ALA A 130 19.11 4.72 9.67
N PHE A 131 19.22 5.19 10.91
CA PHE A 131 18.12 5.65 11.74
C PHE A 131 17.33 6.83 11.10
N GLY A 132 18.02 7.82 10.54
CA GLY A 132 17.36 8.93 9.83
C GLY A 132 16.58 8.49 8.59
N ARG A 133 17.05 7.46 7.87
CA ARG A 133 16.36 6.90 6.69
C ARG A 133 15.09 6.12 7.06
N GLU A 134 15.15 5.38 8.15
CA GLU A 134 14.00 4.66 8.71
C GLU A 134 12.92 5.65 9.19
N LEU A 135 13.33 6.69 9.93
CA LEU A 135 12.45 7.77 10.38
C LEU A 135 11.73 8.46 9.21
N LEU A 136 12.44 8.75 8.11
CA LEU A 136 11.82 9.32 6.92
C LEU A 136 10.80 8.36 6.31
N SER A 137 11.08 7.06 6.25
CA SER A 137 10.16 6.06 5.67
C SER A 137 8.90 5.89 6.53
N GLY A 138 9.04 5.89 7.86
CA GLY A 138 7.90 5.88 8.78
C GLY A 138 7.02 7.12 8.64
N GLN A 139 7.58 8.29 8.31
CA GLN A 139 6.78 9.50 8.06
C GLN A 139 5.86 9.38 6.85
N TRP A 140 6.27 8.67 5.79
CA TRP A 140 5.42 8.45 4.60
C TRP A 140 4.29 7.49 4.92
N ALA A 141 4.59 6.36 5.57
CA ALA A 141 3.59 5.39 6.00
C ALA A 141 2.57 6.03 6.96
N ALA A 142 3.03 6.81 7.93
CA ALA A 142 2.16 7.55 8.85
C ALA A 142 1.30 8.61 8.16
N ALA A 143 1.86 9.34 7.18
CA ALA A 143 1.09 10.32 6.41
C ALA A 143 0.00 9.67 5.56
N GLU A 144 0.32 8.57 4.86
CA GLU A 144 -0.66 7.82 4.08
C GLU A 144 -1.74 7.22 4.99
N PHE A 145 -1.35 6.61 6.11
CA PHE A 145 -2.28 6.06 7.09
C PHE A 145 -3.26 7.12 7.61
N ALA A 146 -2.76 8.32 7.96
CA ALA A 146 -3.60 9.42 8.42
C ALA A 146 -4.56 9.94 7.33
N ALA A 147 -4.06 10.07 6.09
CA ALA A 147 -4.88 10.48 4.96
C ALA A 147 -6.00 9.45 4.68
N LEU A 148 -5.64 8.17 4.55
CA LEU A 148 -6.61 7.09 4.35
C LEU A 148 -7.64 7.02 5.48
N SER A 149 -7.21 7.17 6.73
CA SER A 149 -8.11 7.14 7.88
C SER A 149 -9.14 8.27 7.82
N THR A 150 -8.71 9.45 7.41
CA THR A 150 -9.59 10.63 7.26
C THR A 150 -10.57 10.42 6.12
N LEU A 151 -10.08 10.03 4.95
CA LEU A 151 -10.91 9.85 3.74
C LEU A 151 -11.90 8.71 3.90
N TRP A 152 -11.48 7.58 4.47
CA TRP A 152 -12.35 6.45 4.74
C TRP A 152 -13.46 6.83 5.73
N SER A 153 -13.12 7.54 6.82
CA SER A 153 -14.11 8.02 7.79
C SER A 153 -15.12 9.01 7.18
N ALA A 154 -14.71 9.74 6.15
CA ALA A 154 -15.57 10.61 5.37
C ALA A 154 -16.39 9.88 4.29
N GLY A 155 -16.27 8.56 4.18
CA GLY A 155 -17.00 7.73 3.23
C GLY A 155 -16.45 7.77 1.80
N LEU A 156 -15.23 8.29 1.59
CA LEU A 156 -14.60 8.24 0.27
C LEU A 156 -14.22 6.80 -0.08
N PRO A 157 -14.20 6.46 -1.38
CA PRO A 157 -13.88 5.12 -1.84
C PRO A 157 -12.36 4.90 -1.83
N VAL A 158 -11.80 4.68 -0.65
CA VAL A 158 -10.40 4.30 -0.42
C VAL A 158 -10.34 2.97 0.33
N PRO A 159 -9.25 2.19 0.23
CA PRO A 159 -9.08 0.99 1.05
C PRO A 159 -9.10 1.35 2.54
N TYR A 160 -9.79 0.57 3.36
CA TYR A 160 -9.73 0.73 4.81
C TYR A 160 -8.28 0.53 5.31
N PRO A 161 -7.69 1.50 6.05
CA PRO A 161 -6.35 1.36 6.59
C PRO A 161 -6.38 0.54 7.88
N VAL A 162 -6.18 -0.77 7.79
CA VAL A 162 -6.30 -1.71 8.92
C VAL A 162 -5.40 -1.32 10.08
N GLN A 163 -4.11 -1.16 9.81
CA GLN A 163 -3.13 -0.77 10.81
C GLN A 163 -1.83 -0.24 10.19
N LEU A 164 -1.07 0.48 11.01
CA LEU A 164 0.30 0.91 10.74
C LEU A 164 1.23 0.37 11.84
N ASP A 165 2.25 -0.37 11.43
CA ASP A 165 3.32 -0.87 12.30
C ASP A 165 4.68 -0.47 11.72
N GLY A 166 5.37 0.46 12.40
CA GLY A 166 6.62 1.04 11.91
C GLY A 166 6.48 1.70 10.53
N THR A 167 6.95 1.02 9.48
CA THR A 167 6.89 1.46 8.08
C THR A 167 5.96 0.60 7.20
N GLU A 168 5.33 -0.41 7.78
CA GLU A 168 4.38 -1.31 7.12
C GLU A 168 2.94 -0.83 7.35
N LEU A 169 2.22 -0.66 6.26
CA LEU A 169 0.82 -0.27 6.24
C LEU A 169 -0.03 -1.44 5.74
N LEU A 170 -0.86 -2.01 6.60
CA LEU A 170 -1.85 -3.01 6.22
C LEU A 170 -3.15 -2.34 5.83
N LEU A 171 -3.65 -2.71 4.65
CA LEU A 171 -4.83 -2.14 4.01
C LEU A 171 -5.84 -3.24 3.68
N GLU A 172 -7.10 -2.85 3.53
CA GLU A 172 -8.11 -3.65 2.83
C GLU A 172 -7.56 -4.15 1.48
N PHE A 173 -7.66 -5.45 1.25
CA PHE A 173 -7.40 -6.01 -0.06
C PHE A 173 -8.63 -5.83 -0.95
N VAL A 174 -8.48 -5.07 -2.02
CA VAL A 174 -9.53 -4.83 -3.01
C VAL A 174 -9.36 -5.83 -4.15
N GLY A 175 -10.16 -6.91 -4.14
CA GLY A 175 -10.04 -8.00 -5.10
C GLY A 175 -11.00 -9.17 -4.85
N ASP A 176 -10.83 -10.24 -5.61
CA ASP A 176 -11.61 -11.48 -5.52
C ASP A 176 -10.66 -12.68 -5.32
N GLY A 177 -10.81 -13.39 -4.20
CA GLY A 177 -9.81 -14.38 -3.78
C GLY A 177 -8.44 -13.73 -3.67
N GLU A 178 -7.39 -14.38 -4.17
CA GLU A 178 -6.03 -13.83 -4.18
C GLU A 178 -5.76 -12.86 -5.36
N SER A 179 -6.75 -12.60 -6.21
CA SER A 179 -6.60 -11.74 -7.39
C SER A 179 -7.01 -10.30 -7.08
N ALA A 180 -6.05 -9.37 -7.20
CA ALA A 180 -6.32 -7.95 -7.02
C ALA A 180 -7.28 -7.42 -8.09
N ALA A 181 -8.14 -6.47 -7.72
CA ALA A 181 -9.02 -5.81 -8.67
C ALA A 181 -8.22 -5.14 -9.80
N PRO A 182 -8.75 -5.13 -11.03
CA PRO A 182 -8.08 -4.47 -12.15
C PRO A 182 -8.00 -2.96 -11.91
N ARG A 183 -6.92 -2.36 -12.42
CA ARG A 183 -6.82 -0.91 -12.52
C ARG A 183 -7.73 -0.41 -13.63
N LEU A 184 -8.23 0.82 -13.47
CA LEU A 184 -9.02 1.49 -14.51
C LEU A 184 -8.28 1.46 -15.86
N ALA A 185 -6.96 1.69 -15.88
CA ALA A 185 -6.13 1.64 -17.08
C ALA A 185 -6.23 0.33 -17.89
N GLN A 186 -6.51 -0.79 -17.22
CA GLN A 186 -6.62 -2.12 -17.83
C GLN A 186 -8.01 -2.38 -18.42
N LEU A 187 -9.01 -1.58 -18.05
CA LEU A 187 -10.39 -1.79 -18.46
C LEU A 187 -10.70 -1.26 -19.86
N ARG A 188 -11.77 -1.83 -20.44
CA ARG A 188 -12.45 -1.40 -21.66
C ARG A 188 -13.96 -1.31 -21.34
N PRO A 189 -14.37 -0.30 -20.58
CA PRO A 189 -15.77 -0.16 -20.17
C PRO A 189 -16.67 0.13 -21.38
N SER A 190 -17.92 -0.31 -21.30
CA SER A 190 -19.01 0.20 -22.15
C SER A 190 -19.30 1.67 -21.86
N ASP A 191 -20.04 2.34 -22.74
CA ASP A 191 -20.40 3.76 -22.55
C ASP A 191 -21.13 4.01 -21.22
N ALA A 192 -22.01 3.09 -20.83
CA ALA A 192 -22.75 3.17 -19.57
C ALA A 192 -21.83 3.00 -18.35
N GLU A 193 -20.92 2.02 -18.38
CA GLU A 193 -19.92 1.83 -17.31
C GLU A 193 -18.93 3.00 -17.25
N LEU A 194 -18.54 3.56 -18.39
CA LEU A 194 -17.64 4.70 -18.46
C LEU A 194 -18.27 5.93 -17.79
N ALA A 195 -19.54 6.21 -18.09
CA ALA A 195 -20.29 7.31 -17.48
C ALA A 195 -20.46 7.11 -15.97
N ASP A 196 -20.77 5.89 -15.52
CA ASP A 196 -20.90 5.56 -14.11
C ASP A 196 -19.57 5.73 -13.34
N LEU A 197 -18.46 5.20 -13.89
CA LEU A 197 -17.14 5.37 -13.30
C LEU A 197 -16.69 6.83 -13.26
N TRP A 198 -17.07 7.65 -14.26
CA TRP A 198 -16.79 9.08 -14.25
C TRP A 198 -17.56 9.79 -13.12
N ALA A 199 -18.84 9.48 -12.95
CA ALA A 199 -19.65 10.03 -11.86
C ALA A 199 -19.09 9.65 -10.48
N GLN A 200 -18.72 8.38 -10.28
CA GLN A 200 -18.07 7.92 -9.05
C GLN A 200 -16.74 8.65 -8.79
N LEU A 201 -15.93 8.85 -9.83
CA LEU A 201 -14.67 9.60 -9.71
C LEU A 201 -14.92 11.07 -9.34
N GLY A 202 -15.90 11.71 -9.98
CA GLY A 202 -16.29 13.09 -9.68
C GLY A 202 -16.67 13.26 -8.20
N GLU A 203 -17.51 12.39 -7.67
CA GLU A 203 -17.89 12.41 -6.24
C GLU A 203 -16.70 12.18 -5.31
N ALA A 204 -15.80 11.25 -5.66
CA ALA A 204 -14.59 11.00 -4.89
C ALA A 204 -13.65 12.21 -4.87
N LEU A 205 -13.48 12.89 -6.02
CA LEU A 205 -12.64 14.09 -6.13
C LEU A 205 -13.26 15.31 -5.44
N ARG A 206 -14.59 15.48 -5.49
CA ARG A 206 -15.29 16.49 -4.68
C ARG A 206 -15.08 16.23 -3.19
N GLY A 207 -15.14 14.96 -2.78
CA GLY A 207 -14.79 14.53 -1.42
C GLY A 207 -13.38 14.94 -0.99
N LEU A 208 -12.38 14.72 -1.86
CA LEU A 208 -11.00 15.16 -1.63
C LEU A 208 -10.90 16.69 -1.52
N ALA A 209 -11.53 17.43 -2.44
CA ALA A 209 -11.53 18.89 -2.46
C ALA A 209 -12.18 19.48 -1.20
N ARG A 210 -13.29 18.91 -0.69
CA ARG A 210 -13.90 19.29 0.59
C ARG A 210 -12.97 19.14 1.79
N HIS A 211 -12.03 18.19 1.74
CA HIS A 211 -10.99 18.02 2.76
C HIS A 211 -9.76 18.91 2.51
N GLY A 212 -9.81 19.77 1.49
CA GLY A 212 -8.71 20.63 1.10
C GLY A 212 -7.55 19.87 0.46
N TRP A 213 -7.80 18.70 -0.15
CA TRP A 213 -6.75 17.86 -0.72
C TRP A 213 -6.91 17.65 -2.23
N ALA A 214 -5.78 17.68 -2.95
CA ALA A 214 -5.63 17.01 -4.23
C ALA A 214 -4.95 15.65 -4.01
N HIS A 215 -5.17 14.69 -4.91
CA HIS A 215 -4.51 13.39 -4.84
C HIS A 215 -2.99 13.52 -5.06
N GLY A 216 -2.57 14.44 -5.93
CA GLY A 216 -1.17 14.76 -6.18
C GLY A 216 -0.43 13.78 -7.09
N ASP A 217 -1.06 12.75 -7.63
CA ASP A 217 -0.55 11.93 -8.75
C ASP A 217 -1.67 11.11 -9.40
N LEU A 218 -2.85 11.69 -9.57
CA LEU A 218 -4.00 10.94 -10.05
C LEU A 218 -3.82 10.51 -11.51
N SER A 219 -4.15 9.24 -11.78
CA SER A 219 -4.23 8.67 -13.13
C SER A 219 -5.06 7.40 -13.10
N ALA A 220 -5.43 6.87 -14.28
CA ALA A 220 -6.12 5.57 -14.39
C ALA A 220 -5.31 4.38 -13.83
N TYR A 221 -4.02 4.55 -13.51
CA TYR A 221 -3.20 3.53 -12.86
C TYR A 221 -3.33 3.52 -11.33
N ASN A 222 -3.87 4.58 -10.73
CA ASN A 222 -4.06 4.74 -9.28
C ASN A 222 -5.55 4.62 -8.90
N LEU A 223 -6.34 4.03 -9.79
CA LEU A 223 -7.76 3.74 -9.62
C LEU A 223 -7.96 2.24 -9.81
N LEU A 224 -8.52 1.56 -8.82
CA LEU A 224 -9.01 0.18 -8.94
C LEU A 224 -10.50 0.21 -9.26
N VAL A 225 -10.98 -0.82 -9.95
CA VAL A 225 -12.42 -1.02 -10.16
C VAL A 225 -12.77 -2.43 -9.72
N HIS A 226 -13.54 -2.55 -8.65
CA HIS A 226 -13.97 -3.82 -8.10
C HIS A 226 -15.49 -3.91 -8.12
N ARG A 227 -16.02 -4.86 -8.92
CA ARG A 227 -17.47 -5.09 -9.07
C ARG A 227 -18.24 -3.80 -9.38
N GLY A 228 -17.72 -3.01 -10.32
CA GLY A 228 -18.29 -1.72 -10.74
C GLY A 228 -17.98 -0.54 -9.82
N ARG A 229 -17.36 -0.74 -8.66
CA ARG A 229 -17.00 0.36 -7.74
C ARG A 229 -15.58 0.83 -7.99
N LEU A 230 -15.41 2.14 -8.18
CA LEU A 230 -14.11 2.80 -8.28
C LEU A 230 -13.51 2.99 -6.88
N VAL A 231 -12.21 2.68 -6.73
CA VAL A 231 -11.46 2.85 -5.47
C VAL A 231 -10.16 3.60 -5.74
N LEU A 232 -9.93 4.70 -5.02
CA LEU A 232 -8.71 5.50 -5.03
C LEU A 232 -7.62 4.79 -4.24
N ILE A 233 -6.43 4.63 -4.82
CA ILE A 233 -5.27 4.03 -4.15
C ILE A 233 -4.03 4.92 -4.30
N ASP A 234 -3.01 4.64 -3.50
CA ASP A 234 -1.70 5.31 -3.55
C ASP A 234 -1.79 6.80 -3.21
N LEU A 235 -2.14 7.08 -1.95
CA LEU A 235 -2.34 8.43 -1.41
C LEU A 235 -1.18 9.01 -0.57
N PRO A 236 0.10 8.57 -0.64
CA PRO A 236 1.17 9.22 0.13
C PRO A 236 1.46 10.66 -0.35
N GLN A 237 0.97 11.00 -1.55
CA GLN A 237 1.18 12.28 -2.21
C GLN A 237 0.00 13.24 -2.10
N VAL A 238 -0.97 13.01 -1.20
CA VAL A 238 -2.04 13.99 -0.99
C VAL A 238 -1.46 15.38 -0.73
N VAL A 239 -1.92 16.35 -1.51
CA VAL A 239 -1.43 17.73 -1.50
C VAL A 239 -2.47 18.61 -0.85
N ASP A 240 -2.06 19.33 0.20
CA ASP A 240 -2.86 20.41 0.80
C ASP A 240 -3.06 21.53 -0.23
N LEU A 241 -4.30 21.73 -0.67
CA LEU A 241 -4.68 22.69 -1.71
C LEU A 241 -4.43 24.13 -1.30
N VAL A 242 -4.56 24.43 0.00
CA VAL A 242 -4.44 25.79 0.54
C VAL A 242 -3.02 26.01 1.09
N GLY A 243 -2.47 25.00 1.76
CA GLY A 243 -1.16 25.04 2.38
C GLY A 243 0.02 24.87 1.41
N ASN A 244 -0.21 24.39 0.18
CA ASN A 244 0.81 24.28 -0.86
C ASN A 244 0.65 25.41 -1.89
N PRO A 245 1.70 26.22 -2.17
CA PRO A 245 1.66 27.24 -3.22
C PRO A 245 1.26 26.72 -4.60
N HIS A 246 1.51 25.44 -4.87
CA HIS A 246 1.18 24.75 -6.12
C HIS A 246 -0.07 23.88 -6.01
N GLY A 247 -0.86 24.00 -4.93
CA GLY A 247 -2.04 23.15 -4.67
C GLY A 247 -3.03 23.12 -5.83
N ALA A 248 -3.38 24.29 -6.36
CA ALA A 248 -4.25 24.41 -7.53
C ALA A 248 -3.67 23.73 -8.79
N GLU A 249 -2.36 23.83 -9.01
CA GLU A 249 -1.70 23.17 -10.15
C GLU A 249 -1.77 21.64 -10.05
N PHE A 250 -1.65 21.09 -8.85
CA PHE A 250 -1.83 19.65 -8.61
C PHE A 250 -3.26 19.21 -8.92
N LEU A 251 -4.26 19.97 -8.49
CA LEU A 251 -5.66 19.70 -8.78
C LEU A 251 -5.94 19.70 -10.29
N VAL A 252 -5.51 20.74 -11.01
CA VAL A 252 -5.63 20.84 -12.48
C VAL A 252 -5.03 19.61 -13.14
N ARG A 253 -3.80 19.26 -12.74
CA ARG A 253 -3.06 18.16 -13.36
C ARG A 253 -3.73 16.80 -13.10
N ASP A 254 -4.24 16.59 -11.90
CA ASP A 254 -4.94 15.36 -11.54
C ASP A 254 -6.20 15.20 -12.40
N VAL A 255 -7.07 16.21 -12.46
CA VAL A 255 -8.31 16.18 -13.27
C VAL A 255 -7.99 15.98 -14.73
N ARG A 256 -7.03 16.73 -15.27
CA ARG A 256 -6.64 16.63 -16.68
C ARG A 256 -6.20 15.20 -17.06
N ARG A 257 -5.34 14.57 -16.26
CA ARG A 257 -4.80 13.23 -16.56
C ARG A 257 -5.87 12.15 -16.59
N VAL A 258 -6.84 12.21 -15.67
CA VAL A 258 -7.96 11.26 -15.69
C VAL A 258 -8.92 11.59 -16.81
N ALA A 259 -9.27 12.86 -17.02
CA ALA A 259 -10.12 13.27 -18.13
C ALA A 259 -9.57 12.81 -19.49
N GLU A 260 -8.26 12.98 -19.75
CA GLU A 260 -7.59 12.46 -20.95
C GLU A 260 -7.85 10.95 -21.17
N TRP A 261 -7.84 10.15 -20.10
CA TRP A 261 -8.11 8.71 -20.18
C TRP A 261 -9.57 8.39 -20.52
N PHE A 262 -10.52 9.13 -19.93
CA PHE A 262 -11.96 8.96 -20.13
C PHE A 262 -12.41 9.46 -21.51
N THR A 263 -11.92 10.62 -21.94
CA THR A 263 -12.20 11.19 -23.26
C THR A 263 -11.70 10.29 -24.38
N ALA A 264 -10.51 9.69 -24.21
CA ALA A 264 -9.98 8.69 -25.14
C ALA A 264 -10.84 7.42 -25.26
N ARG A 265 -11.87 7.25 -24.42
CA ARG A 265 -12.82 6.13 -24.40
C ARG A 265 -14.26 6.52 -24.73
N GLY A 266 -14.49 7.78 -25.10
CA GLY A 266 -15.81 8.25 -25.56
C GLY A 266 -16.55 9.14 -24.57
N LEU A 267 -15.94 9.54 -23.45
CA LEU A 267 -16.52 10.60 -22.61
C LEU A 267 -16.45 11.95 -23.36
N PRO A 268 -17.47 12.81 -23.30
CA PRO A 268 -17.42 14.14 -23.91
C PRO A 268 -16.25 14.98 -23.37
N GLU A 269 -15.53 15.66 -24.27
CA GLU A 269 -14.37 16.50 -23.94
C GLU A 269 -14.61 17.56 -22.84
N PRO A 270 -15.77 18.26 -22.79
CA PRO A 270 -16.03 19.26 -21.76
C PRO A 270 -16.09 18.72 -20.33
N ALA A 271 -16.31 17.41 -20.15
CA ALA A 271 -16.53 16.82 -18.83
C ALA A 271 -15.36 17.07 -17.86
N GLY A 272 -14.12 17.05 -18.36
CA GLY A 272 -12.94 17.32 -17.54
C GLY A 272 -12.86 18.78 -17.07
N GLU A 273 -13.19 19.73 -17.95
CA GLU A 273 -13.21 21.15 -17.62
C GLU A 273 -14.34 21.48 -16.64
N GLU A 274 -15.54 20.93 -16.87
CA GLU A 274 -16.69 21.06 -15.98
C GLU A 274 -16.36 20.56 -14.57
N LEU A 275 -15.80 19.36 -14.46
CA LEU A 275 -15.38 18.79 -13.17
C LEU A 275 -14.32 19.68 -12.50
N PHE A 276 -13.34 20.19 -13.25
CA PHE A 276 -12.33 21.06 -12.67
C PHE A 276 -12.94 22.32 -12.03
N HIS A 277 -13.86 22.99 -12.73
CA HIS A 277 -14.54 24.18 -12.21
C HIS A 277 -15.32 23.88 -10.91
N GLU A 278 -15.99 22.74 -10.86
CA GLU A 278 -16.68 22.29 -9.65
C GLU A 278 -15.70 22.06 -8.49
N LEU A 279 -14.57 21.39 -8.73
CA LEU A 279 -13.58 21.12 -7.68
C LEU A 279 -12.91 22.39 -7.14
N VAL A 280 -12.68 23.39 -7.99
CA VAL A 280 -12.15 24.70 -7.55
C VAL A 280 -13.14 25.41 -6.62
N ALA A 281 -14.43 25.39 -6.96
CA ALA A 281 -15.47 25.94 -6.11
C ALA A 281 -15.57 25.18 -4.78
N GLU A 282 -15.55 23.84 -4.83
CA GLU A 282 -15.64 22.96 -3.65
C GLU A 282 -14.44 23.16 -2.70
N ALA A 283 -13.25 23.41 -3.25
CA ALA A 283 -12.03 23.66 -2.49
C ALA A 283 -11.93 25.10 -1.94
N GLY A 284 -12.89 25.99 -2.25
CA GLY A 284 -12.83 27.40 -1.85
C GLY A 284 -11.68 28.17 -2.50
N LEU A 285 -11.27 27.77 -3.71
CA LEU A 285 -10.19 28.38 -4.48
C LEU A 285 -10.71 29.37 -5.56
N ALA A 286 -12.03 29.57 -5.63
CA ALA A 286 -12.71 30.46 -6.57
C ALA A 286 -12.76 31.92 -6.10
#